data_AF-A0A956C724-F1
#
_entry.id   AF-A0A956C724-F1
#
_cell.length_a   1.000
_cell.length_b   1.000
_cell.length_c   1.000
_cell.angle_alpha   90.00
_cell.angle_beta   90.00
_cell.angle_gamma   90.00
#
_symmetry.space_group_name_H-M   'P 1'
#
loop_
_entity.id
_entity.type
_entity.pdbx_description
1 polymer ?
#
loop_
_entity_poly.entity_id
_entity_poly.type
_entity_poly.pdbx_seq_one_letter_code
_entity_poly.pdbx_strand_id
1 'polypeptide(L)'
;AASTGASSAAARLASARDAARAKPTDPKLLRAWARAAVSAHELREARRAAERWALYDGSSEPRVVLASVLDASGRKREARSVLEEYLATHPTSTDARRLLSRLDGGTRARVSERGGSHEPRRAGRSRAGRVQLHPPDPVSGDE
;
A
#
# COMPACT_ATOMS: atom_id res chain seq x y z
N ALA A 1 -24.48 -13.94 29.26
CA ALA A 1 -23.56 -12.96 29.86
C ALA A 1 -22.32 -12.80 28.97
N ALA A 2 -22.26 -11.78 28.11
CA ALA A 2 -21.14 -11.58 27.18
C ALA A 2 -20.68 -10.10 27.08
N SER A 3 -21.12 -9.23 27.99
CA SER A 3 -20.93 -7.79 27.86
C SER A 3 -19.69 -7.22 28.56
N THR A 4 -18.91 -8.04 29.29
CA THR A 4 -17.75 -7.56 30.07
C THR A 4 -16.52 -7.27 29.18
N GLY A 5 -16.41 -7.93 28.03
CA GLY A 5 -15.24 -7.82 27.15
C GLY A 5 -15.11 -6.46 26.46
N ALA A 6 -16.19 -5.96 25.84
CA ALA A 6 -16.18 -4.72 25.09
C ALA A 6 -15.91 -3.49 25.98
N SER A 7 -16.49 -3.46 27.18
CA SER A 7 -16.24 -2.41 28.18
C SER A 7 -14.77 -2.40 28.63
N SER A 8 -14.15 -3.58 28.80
CA SER A 8 -12.73 -3.69 29.14
C SER A 8 -11.79 -3.24 28.00
N ALA A 9 -12.17 -3.45 26.74
CA ALA A 9 -11.39 -3.03 25.58
C ALA A 9 -11.43 -1.51 25.40
N ALA A 10 -12.60 -0.90 25.56
CA ALA A 10 -12.77 0.55 25.50
C ALA A 10 -11.99 1.26 26.63
N ALA A 11 -12.02 0.73 27.85
CA ALA A 11 -11.23 1.28 28.96
C ALA A 11 -9.71 1.19 28.69
N ARG A 12 -9.23 0.06 28.16
CA ARG A 12 -7.81 -0.09 27.77
C ARG A 12 -7.42 0.89 26.67
N LEU A 13 -8.29 1.09 25.67
CA LEU A 13 -8.07 2.07 24.61
C LEU A 13 -7.94 3.48 25.18
N ALA A 14 -8.86 3.89 26.06
CA ALA A 14 -8.81 5.20 26.70
C ALA A 14 -7.48 5.41 27.43
N SER A 15 -7.11 4.50 28.34
CA SER A 15 -5.86 4.60 29.09
C SER A 15 -4.61 4.60 28.20
N ALA A 16 -4.58 3.75 27.17
CA ALA A 16 -3.45 3.69 26.23
C ALA A 16 -3.33 4.97 25.39
N ARG A 17 -4.47 5.56 25.00
CA ARG A 17 -4.52 6.83 24.28
C ARG A 17 -4.01 7.98 25.14
N ASP A 18 -4.44 8.07 26.39
CA ASP A 18 -3.97 9.12 27.31
C ASP A 18 -2.46 9.00 27.57
N ALA A 19 -1.95 7.78 27.75
CA ALA A 19 -0.51 7.54 27.87
C ALA A 19 0.26 7.96 26.61
N ALA A 20 -0.24 7.62 25.41
CA ALA A 20 0.37 8.03 24.15
C ALA A 20 0.30 9.54 23.92
N ARG A 21 -0.75 10.22 24.40
CA ARG A 21 -0.84 11.70 24.36
C ARG A 21 0.18 12.37 25.27
N ALA A 22 0.46 11.79 26.43
CA ALA A 22 1.48 12.30 27.34
C ALA A 22 2.90 12.20 26.76
N LYS A 23 3.19 11.17 25.95
CA LYS A 23 4.48 11.00 25.25
C LYS A 23 4.26 10.63 23.78
N PRO A 24 4.03 11.61 22.90
CA PRO A 24 3.53 11.40 21.54
C PRO A 24 4.57 10.87 20.54
N THR A 25 5.80 10.65 20.99
CA THR A 25 6.95 10.15 20.23
C THR A 25 7.46 8.80 20.76
N ASP A 26 6.91 8.29 21.87
CA ASP A 26 7.36 7.02 22.46
C ASP A 26 6.73 5.83 21.70
N PRO A 27 7.53 5.04 20.96
CA PRO A 27 7.00 3.94 20.15
C PRO A 27 6.30 2.86 20.98
N LYS A 28 6.70 2.66 22.25
CA LYS A 28 6.05 1.66 23.12
C LYS A 28 4.61 2.07 23.46
N LEU A 29 4.37 3.36 23.70
CA LEU A 29 3.03 3.87 24.02
C LEU A 29 2.17 3.93 22.76
N LEU A 30 2.74 4.31 21.62
CA LEU A 30 2.04 4.29 20.34
C LEU A 30 1.64 2.86 19.94
N ARG A 31 2.51 1.87 20.18
CA ARG A 31 2.18 0.44 20.04
C ARG A 31 1.02 0.01 20.94
N ALA A 32 1.06 0.40 22.21
CA ALA A 32 -0.01 0.07 23.16
C ALA A 32 -1.35 0.67 22.72
N TRP A 33 -1.35 1.92 22.27
CA TRP A 33 -2.53 2.60 21.73
C TRP A 33 -3.06 1.91 20.47
N ALA A 34 -2.21 1.59 19.50
CA ALA A 34 -2.62 0.90 18.28
C ALA A 34 -3.22 -0.47 18.56
N ARG A 35 -2.60 -1.27 19.44
CA ARG A 35 -3.11 -2.60 19.81
C ARG A 35 -4.43 -2.52 20.57
N ALA A 36 -4.56 -1.58 21.51
CA ALA A 36 -5.81 -1.39 22.23
C ALA A 36 -6.95 -0.95 21.29
N ALA A 37 -6.65 -0.10 20.31
CA ALA A 37 -7.62 0.33 19.30
C ALA A 37 -8.06 -0.82 18.39
N VAL A 38 -7.12 -1.70 17.99
CA VAL A 38 -7.45 -2.93 17.24
C VAL A 38 -8.36 -3.84 18.07
N SER A 39 -8.05 -4.07 19.34
CA SER A 39 -8.88 -4.90 20.23
C SER A 39 -10.26 -4.30 20.51
N ALA A 40 -10.38 -2.97 20.46
CA ALA A 40 -11.65 -2.27 20.58
C ALA A 40 -12.45 -2.18 19.26
N HIS A 41 -11.92 -2.72 18.15
CA HIS A 41 -12.47 -2.59 16.80
C HIS A 41 -12.58 -1.13 16.29
N GLU A 42 -11.83 -0.21 16.90
CA GLU A 42 -11.79 1.21 16.51
C GLU A 42 -10.80 1.41 15.35
N LEU A 43 -11.16 0.94 14.16
CA LEU A 43 -10.26 0.89 12.99
C LEU A 43 -9.69 2.27 12.60
N ARG A 44 -10.48 3.34 12.72
CA ARG A 44 -10.03 4.71 12.41
C ARG A 44 -8.93 5.17 13.35
N GLU A 45 -9.09 4.86 14.65
CA GLU A 45 -8.12 5.23 15.67
C GLU A 45 -6.88 4.33 15.62
N ALA A 46 -7.08 3.03 15.40
CA ALA A 46 -6.00 2.07 15.18
C ALA A 46 -5.09 2.48 14.02
N ARG A 47 -5.68 2.95 12.90
CA ARG A 47 -4.93 3.47 11.75
C ARG A 47 -4.05 4.64 12.16
N ARG A 48 -4.61 5.67 12.82
CA ARG A 48 -3.86 6.86 13.24
C ARG A 48 -2.72 6.52 14.21
N ALA A 49 -3.00 5.63 15.17
CA ALA A 49 -2.01 5.17 16.13
C ALA A 49 -0.86 4.41 15.44
N ALA A 50 -1.18 3.51 14.51
CA ALA A 50 -0.19 2.74 13.77
C ALA A 50 0.63 3.61 12.79
N GLU A 51 0.00 4.57 12.09
CA GLU A 51 0.69 5.56 11.25
C GLU A 51 1.70 6.35 12.09
N ARG A 52 1.29 6.84 13.26
CA ARG A 52 2.17 7.59 14.15
C ARG A 52 3.29 6.73 14.72
N TRP A 53 2.99 5.48 15.08
CA TRP A 53 4.00 4.53 15.53
C TRP A 53 5.06 4.26 14.44
N ALA A 54 4.64 4.07 13.18
CA ALA A 54 5.54 3.84 12.06
C ALA A 54 6.51 5.01 11.75
N LEU A 55 6.23 6.21 12.26
CA LEU A 55 7.15 7.36 12.13
C LEU A 55 8.34 7.27 13.08
N TYR A 56 8.17 6.64 14.25
CA TYR A 56 9.19 6.57 15.30
C TYR A 56 9.80 5.17 15.45
N ASP A 57 9.20 4.18 14.81
CA ASP A 57 9.62 2.78 14.86
C ASP A 57 9.79 2.24 13.45
N GLY A 58 11.03 1.90 13.10
CA GLY A 58 11.40 1.36 11.78
C GLY A 58 11.18 -0.14 11.65
N SER A 59 10.58 -0.81 12.63
CA SER A 59 10.34 -2.25 12.56
C SER A 59 9.16 -2.58 11.65
N SER A 60 9.00 -3.88 11.34
CA SER A 60 7.87 -4.37 10.56
C SER A 60 6.55 -4.33 11.31
N GLU A 61 6.59 -4.34 12.65
CA GLU A 61 5.41 -4.45 13.49
C GLU A 61 4.37 -3.34 13.24
N PRO A 62 4.72 -2.03 13.25
CA PRO A 62 3.76 -0.95 12.96
C PRO A 62 3.18 -1.04 11.55
N ARG A 63 3.99 -1.40 10.55
CA ARG A 63 3.56 -1.51 9.14
C ARG A 63 2.60 -2.68 8.93
N VAL A 64 2.85 -3.81 9.58
CA VAL A 64 1.96 -4.99 9.58
C VAL A 64 0.64 -4.68 10.27
N VAL A 65 0.67 -3.98 11.41
CA VAL A 65 -0.55 -3.56 12.11
C VAL A 65 -1.35 -2.57 11.25
N LEU A 66 -0.69 -1.56 10.67
CA LEU A 66 -1.34 -0.59 9.77
C LEU A 66 -2.01 -1.28 8.58
N ALA A 67 -1.29 -2.18 7.90
CA ALA A 67 -1.84 -2.92 6.77
C ALA A 67 -3.02 -3.82 7.17
N SER A 68 -2.96 -4.47 8.35
CA SER A 68 -4.07 -5.27 8.87
C SER A 68 -5.31 -4.44 9.16
N VAL A 69 -5.15 -3.25 9.73
CA VAL A 69 -6.25 -2.30 9.99
C VAL A 69 -6.86 -1.78 8.68
N LEU A 70 -6.03 -1.51 7.68
CA LEU A 70 -6.48 -1.08 6.35
C LEU A 70 -7.28 -2.20 5.66
N ASP A 71 -6.83 -3.45 5.72
CA ASP A 71 -7.55 -4.61 5.19
C ASP A 71 -8.91 -4.78 5.88
N ALA A 72 -8.95 -4.73 7.22
CA ALA A 72 -10.19 -4.80 8.00
C ALA A 72 -11.15 -3.65 7.67
N SER A 73 -10.63 -2.49 7.27
CA SER A 73 -11.42 -1.33 6.82
C SER A 73 -11.87 -1.42 5.35
N GLY A 74 -11.59 -2.53 4.65
CA GLY A 74 -11.88 -2.72 3.22
C GLY A 74 -10.89 -2.04 2.27
N ARG A 75 -9.86 -1.35 2.79
CA ARG A 75 -8.85 -0.61 2.02
C ARG A 75 -7.69 -1.51 1.62
N LYS A 76 -8.01 -2.64 0.99
CA LYS A 76 -7.05 -3.70 0.65
C LYS A 76 -5.91 -3.22 -0.27
N ARG A 77 -6.19 -2.28 -1.18
CA ARG A 77 -5.17 -1.69 -2.06
C ARG A 77 -4.14 -0.88 -1.26
N GLU A 78 -4.59 -0.01 -0.35
CA GLU A 78 -3.70 0.76 0.54
C GLU A 78 -2.88 -0.19 1.42
N ALA A 79 -3.50 -1.23 1.98
CA ALA A 79 -2.81 -2.23 2.81
C ALA A 79 -1.62 -2.89 2.09
N ARG A 80 -1.78 -3.19 0.79
CA ARG A 80 -0.70 -3.76 -0.03
C ARG A 80 0.41 -2.77 -0.28
N SER A 81 0.07 -1.55 -0.72
CA SER A 81 1.08 -0.53 -1.01
C SER A 81 1.97 -0.26 0.21
N VAL A 82 1.40 -0.24 1.42
CA VAL A 82 2.18 -0.09 2.67
C VAL A 82 3.19 -1.23 2.87
N LEU A 83 2.80 -2.47 2.58
CA LEU A 83 3.67 -3.65 2.73
C LEU A 83 4.70 -3.76 1.62
N GLU A 84 4.33 -3.44 0.38
CA GLU A 84 5.23 -3.42 -0.78
C GLU A 84 6.34 -2.37 -0.58
N GLU A 85 5.98 -1.15 -0.17
CA GLU A 85 6.94 -0.09 0.16
C GLU A 85 7.88 -0.52 1.30
N TYR A 86 7.33 -1.16 2.34
CA TYR A 86 8.14 -1.64 3.45
C TYR A 86 9.08 -2.77 3.02
N LEU A 87 8.61 -3.73 2.22
CA LEU A 87 9.44 -4.84 1.72
C LEU A 87 10.51 -4.41 0.71
N ALA A 88 10.29 -3.29 -0.01
CA ALA A 88 11.31 -2.70 -0.87
C ALA A 88 12.56 -2.25 -0.08
N THR A 89 12.38 -1.85 1.18
CA THR A 89 13.48 -1.45 2.08
C THR A 89 13.90 -2.55 3.08
N HIS A 90 12.98 -3.45 3.42
CA HIS A 90 13.17 -4.52 4.41
C HIS A 90 12.77 -5.90 3.84
N PRO A 91 13.51 -6.43 2.86
CA PRO A 91 13.11 -7.64 2.12
C PRO A 91 13.07 -8.91 2.98
N THR A 92 13.74 -8.91 4.13
CA THR A 92 13.81 -10.06 5.03
C THR A 92 12.60 -10.20 5.95
N SER A 93 11.72 -9.19 6.04
CA SER A 93 10.58 -9.24 6.95
C SER A 93 9.59 -10.34 6.57
N THR A 94 9.52 -11.37 7.41
CA THR A 94 8.64 -12.52 7.19
C THR A 94 7.18 -12.16 7.43
N ASP A 95 6.87 -11.35 8.45
CA ASP A 95 5.49 -10.95 8.77
C ASP A 95 4.87 -10.11 7.65
N ALA A 96 5.61 -9.13 7.12
CA ALA A 96 5.15 -8.31 6.01
C ALA A 96 4.90 -9.15 4.75
N ARG A 97 5.79 -10.10 4.43
CA ARG A 97 5.59 -11.05 3.32
C ARG A 97 4.36 -11.92 3.51
N ARG A 98 4.19 -12.52 4.70
CA ARG A 98 3.03 -13.37 5.02
C ARG A 98 1.72 -12.61 4.86
N LEU A 99 1.65 -11.39 5.40
CA LEU A 99 0.44 -10.57 5.26
C LEU A 99 0.20 -10.19 3.79
N LEU A 100 1.23 -9.78 3.05
CA LEU A 100 1.08 -9.44 1.63
C LEU A 100 0.57 -10.65 0.82
N SER A 101 1.12 -11.84 1.04
CA SER A 101 0.65 -13.07 0.39
C SER A 101 -0.81 -13.38 0.70
N ARG A 102 -1.27 -13.17 1.95
CA ARG A 102 -2.68 -13.32 2.33
C ARG A 102 -3.57 -12.31 1.60
N LEU A 103 -3.14 -11.06 1.50
CA LEU A 103 -3.84 -10.02 0.74
C LEU A 103 -3.87 -10.36 -0.76
N ASP A 104 -2.85 -11.03 -1.29
CA ASP A 104 -2.81 -11.40 -2.72
C ASP A 104 -3.63 -12.64 -3.08
N GLY A 105 -3.56 -13.69 -2.26
CA GLY A 105 -4.38 -14.89 -2.41
C GLY A 105 -5.88 -14.59 -2.39
N GLY A 106 -6.33 -13.62 -1.59
CA GLY A 106 -7.74 -13.21 -1.55
C GLY A 106 -8.22 -12.33 -2.72
N THR A 107 -7.33 -11.89 -3.63
CA THR A 107 -7.68 -11.06 -4.80
C THR A 107 -7.60 -11.85 -6.11
N ARG A 108 -6.76 -12.90 -6.19
CA ARG A 108 -6.81 -13.84 -7.33
C ARG A 108 -8.19 -14.49 -7.51
N ALA A 109 -8.97 -14.62 -6.44
CA ALA A 109 -10.35 -15.11 -6.51
C ALA A 109 -11.36 -14.09 -7.07
N ARG A 110 -11.04 -12.79 -7.19
CA ARG A 110 -11.97 -11.75 -7.68
C ARG A 110 -11.50 -11.01 -8.95
N VAL A 111 -10.28 -11.25 -9.41
CA VAL A 111 -9.71 -10.66 -10.64
C VAL A 111 -9.67 -11.69 -11.78
N SER A 112 -10.60 -12.66 -11.78
CA SER A 112 -10.78 -13.56 -12.93
C SER A 112 -11.92 -13.14 -13.86
N GLU A 113 -12.63 -12.04 -13.59
CA GLU A 113 -13.82 -11.63 -14.36
C GLU A 113 -13.86 -10.18 -14.86
N ARG A 114 -12.77 -9.40 -14.75
CA ARG A 114 -12.79 -8.07 -15.39
C ARG A 114 -11.43 -7.58 -15.85
N GLY A 115 -11.18 -7.85 -17.14
CA GLY A 115 -10.55 -6.92 -18.08
C GLY A 115 -9.28 -6.24 -17.60
N GLY A 116 -8.15 -6.90 -17.83
CA GLY A 116 -6.83 -6.29 -17.76
C GLY A 116 -5.94 -6.91 -18.81
N SER A 117 -6.35 -6.83 -20.07
CA SER A 117 -5.54 -7.15 -21.23
C SER A 117 -4.29 -6.26 -21.20
N HIS A 118 -3.24 -6.74 -20.53
CA HIS A 118 -1.90 -6.19 -20.71
C HIS A 118 -1.40 -6.75 -22.05
N GLU A 119 -1.84 -6.10 -23.12
CA GLU A 119 -1.37 -6.35 -24.47
C GLU A 119 0.14 -6.09 -24.51
N PRO A 120 0.96 -7.08 -24.90
CA PRO A 120 2.36 -6.83 -25.19
C PRO A 120 2.42 -6.04 -26.49
N ARG A 121 2.66 -4.72 -26.39
CA ARG A 121 2.98 -3.90 -27.57
C ARG A 121 4.34 -4.31 -28.13
N ARG A 122 4.35 -5.35 -28.95
CA ARG A 122 5.40 -5.63 -29.92
C ARG A 122 4.82 -5.62 -31.34
N ALA A 123 5.54 -4.85 -32.16
CA ALA A 123 5.65 -4.92 -33.60
C ALA A 123 4.50 -4.40 -34.47
N GLY A 124 4.78 -3.23 -35.06
CA GLY A 124 4.97 -3.18 -36.51
C GLY A 124 3.81 -2.62 -37.33
N ARG A 125 4.06 -1.45 -37.94
CA ARG A 125 3.79 -1.30 -39.38
C ARG A 125 4.46 -0.07 -39.97
N SER A 126 5.37 -0.34 -40.88
CA SER A 126 5.72 0.54 -42.00
C SER A 126 4.45 1.07 -42.66
N ARG A 127 4.42 2.38 -42.96
CA ARG A 127 3.61 2.89 -44.06
C ARG A 127 4.37 3.96 -44.80
N ALA A 128 4.69 3.61 -46.04
CA ALA A 128 5.21 4.45 -47.08
C ALA A 128 4.28 5.63 -47.41
N GLY A 129 4.91 6.71 -47.87
CA GLY A 129 4.36 7.59 -48.90
C GLY A 129 3.98 8.99 -48.43
N ARG A 130 4.78 10.00 -48.81
CA ARG A 130 4.34 11.04 -49.76
C ARG A 130 5.52 11.93 -50.22
N VAL A 131 5.85 11.73 -51.49
CA VAL A 131 6.38 12.65 -52.52
C VAL A 131 6.46 14.14 -52.16
N GLN A 132 7.64 14.74 -52.41
CA GLN A 132 7.73 16.11 -52.94
C GLN A 132 8.79 16.11 -54.06
N LEU A 133 8.33 16.38 -55.28
CA LEU A 133 9.11 16.58 -56.51
C LEU A 133 9.76 17.97 -56.49
N HIS A 134 11.05 18.05 -56.82
CA HIS A 134 11.60 19.18 -57.60
C HIS A 134 12.89 18.73 -58.30
N PRO A 135 13.01 18.86 -59.64
CA PRO A 135 14.28 18.73 -60.34
C PRO A 135 15.05 20.06 -60.33
N PRO A 136 16.39 20.03 -60.40
CA PRO A 136 17.12 21.10 -61.08
C PRO A 136 17.57 20.64 -62.48
N ASP A 137 17.32 21.50 -63.46
CA ASP A 137 17.65 21.38 -64.88
C ASP A 137 19.14 21.11 -65.18
N PRO A 138 19.45 20.43 -66.30
CA PRO A 138 20.80 20.33 -66.83
C PRO A 138 21.13 21.57 -67.70
N VAL A 139 22.19 22.30 -67.36
CA VAL A 139 22.88 23.17 -68.32
C VAL A 139 24.17 22.49 -68.76
N SER A 140 24.14 21.97 -69.98
CA SER A 140 25.33 21.62 -70.74
C SER A 140 25.86 22.87 -71.44
N GLY A 141 27.18 23.04 -71.42
CA GLY A 141 27.91 23.79 -72.44
C GLY A 141 28.90 24.81 -71.90
N ASP A 142 30.18 24.46 -71.91
CA ASP A 142 31.23 25.36 -72.37
C ASP A 142 32.44 24.54 -72.90
N GLU A 143 32.79 24.86 -74.16
CA GLU A 143 33.93 24.53 -75.05
C GLU A 143 34.66 23.17 -74.99
#